data_AF-A0A835TLC9-F1
#
_entry.id   AF-A0A835TLC9-F1
#
_cell.length_a   1.000
_cell.length_b   1.000
_cell.length_c   1.000
_cell.angle_alpha   90.00
_cell.angle_beta   90.00
_cell.angle_gamma   90.00
#
_symmetry.space_group_name_H-M   'P 1'
#
loop_
_entity.id
_entity.type
_entity.pdbx_description
1 polymer ?
#
loop_
_entity_poly.entity_id
_entity_poly.type
_entity_poly.pdbx_seq_one_letter_code
_entity_poly.pdbx_strand_id
1 'polypeptide(L)'
;MARKRKVESSAAIVDESDKVLYSAFRNSANELSQFYSQAISYNKLSFEAGQRHALEKLSNWMAVKQQGGIMVTTEDISTYLQSELNNISNASNDLHGGRNELNSSTTTPVVQSQDKNLCFSFDSEMDTTPEGSAL
;
A
#
# COMPACT_ATOMS: atom_id res chain seq x y z
N MET A 1 -44.11 -2.98 -47.80
CA MET A 1 -43.19 -3.97 -47.22
C MET A 1 -41.86 -3.30 -46.88
N ALA A 2 -41.38 -3.51 -45.64
CA ALA A 2 -39.99 -3.38 -45.15
C ALA A 2 -39.33 -1.97 -45.16
N ARG A 3 -38.59 -1.52 -44.15
CA ARG A 3 -37.90 -2.20 -43.03
C ARG A 3 -37.79 -1.22 -41.84
N LYS A 4 -38.34 -1.61 -40.68
CA LYS A 4 -38.05 -1.00 -39.36
C LYS A 4 -36.75 -1.58 -38.79
N ARG A 5 -36.17 -0.83 -37.83
CA ARG A 5 -35.13 -1.17 -36.84
C ARG A 5 -33.67 -1.18 -37.31
N LYS A 6 -32.93 -0.16 -36.86
CA LYS A 6 -31.58 -0.27 -36.28
C LYS A 6 -31.20 1.02 -35.52
N VAL A 7 -31.86 1.29 -34.38
CA VAL A 7 -31.44 2.36 -33.44
C VAL A 7 -31.37 1.84 -31.99
N GLU A 8 -32.22 0.87 -31.63
CA GLU A 8 -32.16 0.20 -30.31
C GLU A 8 -30.80 -0.44 -29.98
N SER A 9 -30.13 -1.02 -30.99
CA SER A 9 -28.91 -1.79 -30.74
C SER A 9 -27.71 -0.93 -30.36
N SER A 10 -27.59 0.31 -30.86
CA SER A 10 -26.44 1.15 -30.53
C SER A 10 -26.56 1.78 -29.14
N ALA A 11 -27.76 2.18 -28.74
CA ALA A 11 -27.99 2.75 -27.41
C ALA A 11 -27.83 1.69 -26.30
N ALA A 12 -28.35 0.48 -26.51
CA ALA A 12 -28.20 -0.63 -25.55
C ALA A 12 -26.76 -1.16 -25.46
N ILE A 13 -26.00 -1.17 -26.56
CA ILE A 13 -24.57 -1.58 -26.54
C ILE A 13 -23.71 -0.53 -25.83
N VAL A 14 -24.04 0.77 -25.97
CA VAL A 14 -23.34 1.86 -25.26
C VAL A 14 -23.60 1.77 -23.75
N ASP A 15 -24.86 1.57 -23.34
CA ASP A 15 -25.22 1.37 -21.92
C ASP A 15 -24.52 0.13 -21.30
N GLU A 16 -24.45 -0.98 -22.03
CA GLU A 16 -23.74 -2.17 -21.56
C GLU A 16 -22.22 -1.95 -21.50
N SER A 17 -21.65 -1.21 -22.46
CA SER A 17 -20.23 -0.82 -22.41
C SER A 17 -19.92 0.11 -21.24
N ASP A 18 -20.84 1.01 -20.90
CA ASP A 18 -20.72 1.93 -19.77
C ASP A 18 -20.82 1.18 -18.43
N LYS A 19 -21.68 0.15 -18.34
CA LYS A 19 -21.73 -0.75 -17.17
C LYS A 19 -20.43 -1.53 -16.98
N VAL A 20 -19.87 -2.07 -18.07
CA VAL A 20 -18.57 -2.76 -18.02
C VAL A 20 -17.47 -1.78 -17.60
N LEU A 21 -17.41 -0.58 -18.18
CA LEU A 21 -16.44 0.44 -17.83
C LEU A 21 -16.58 0.88 -16.36
N TYR A 22 -17.80 1.11 -15.90
CA TYR A 22 -18.09 1.45 -14.51
C TYR A 22 -17.66 0.34 -13.56
N SER A 23 -17.97 -0.92 -13.87
CA SER A 23 -17.56 -2.07 -13.06
C SER A 23 -16.04 -2.23 -13.00
N ALA A 24 -15.35 -2.06 -14.13
CA ALA A 24 -13.90 -2.11 -14.20
C ALA A 24 -13.26 -0.97 -13.40
N PHE A 25 -13.76 0.25 -13.56
CA PHE A 25 -13.29 1.40 -12.78
C PHE A 25 -13.50 1.20 -11.29
N ARG A 26 -14.70 0.74 -10.88
CA ARG A 26 -15.03 0.47 -9.48
C ARG A 26 -14.14 -0.63 -8.90
N ASN A 27 -13.88 -1.69 -9.65
CA ASN A 27 -12.99 -2.76 -9.23
C ASN A 27 -11.56 -2.24 -9.05
N SER A 28 -11.02 -1.50 -10.03
CA SER A 28 -9.69 -0.86 -9.92
C SER A 28 -9.60 0.11 -8.74
N ALA A 29 -10.66 0.90 -8.47
CA ALA A 29 -10.72 1.81 -7.34
C ALA A 29 -10.77 1.08 -5.99
N ASN A 30 -11.48 -0.05 -5.92
CA ASN A 30 -11.50 -0.92 -4.75
C ASN A 30 -10.13 -1.56 -4.52
N GLU A 31 -9.47 -2.07 -5.57
CA GLU A 31 -8.11 -2.60 -5.48
C GLU A 31 -7.12 -1.54 -4.99
N LEU A 32 -7.21 -0.30 -5.51
CA LEU A 32 -6.39 0.81 -5.04
C LEU A 32 -6.64 1.12 -3.57
N SER A 33 -7.91 1.09 -3.13
CA SER A 33 -8.28 1.32 -1.72
C SER A 33 -7.69 0.23 -0.82
N GLN A 34 -7.78 -1.04 -1.23
CA GLN A 34 -7.20 -2.16 -0.49
C GLN A 34 -5.67 -2.07 -0.44
N PHE A 35 -5.03 -1.80 -1.57
CA PHE A 35 -3.58 -1.61 -1.65
C PHE A 35 -3.11 -0.47 -0.74
N TYR A 36 -3.84 0.64 -0.73
CA TYR A 36 -3.53 1.76 0.16
C TYR A 36 -3.67 1.36 1.63
N SER A 37 -4.79 0.76 2.04
CA SER A 37 -4.97 0.28 3.42
C SER A 37 -3.87 -0.70 3.82
N GLN A 38 -3.46 -1.59 2.92
CA GLN A 38 -2.36 -2.52 3.15
C GLN A 38 -1.02 -1.77 3.29
N ALA A 39 -0.71 -0.83 2.41
CA ALA A 39 0.50 -0.02 2.50
C ALA A 39 0.56 0.79 3.81
N ILE A 40 -0.56 1.39 4.22
CA ILE A 40 -0.67 2.11 5.49
C ILE A 40 -0.50 1.17 6.68
N SER A 41 -1.05 -0.05 6.62
CA SER A 41 -0.86 -1.04 7.68
C SER A 41 0.63 -1.40 7.86
N TYR A 42 1.40 -1.46 6.77
CA TYR A 42 2.84 -1.71 6.82
C TYR A 42 3.67 -0.53 7.32
N ASN A 43 3.17 0.71 7.27
CA ASN A 43 3.92 1.87 7.79
C ASN A 43 4.18 1.74 9.29
N LYS A 44 3.17 1.34 10.06
CA LYS A 44 3.31 1.15 11.51
C LYS A 44 4.34 0.06 11.81
N LEU A 45 4.23 -1.09 11.12
CA LEU A 45 5.15 -2.20 11.30
C LEU A 45 6.58 -1.84 10.91
N SER A 46 6.76 -1.12 9.80
CA SER A 46 8.08 -0.67 9.32
C SER A 46 8.71 0.32 10.29
N PHE A 47 7.91 1.21 10.88
CA PHE A 47 8.37 2.15 11.90
C PHE A 47 8.79 1.43 13.20
N GLU A 48 8.01 0.46 13.65
CA GLU A 48 8.36 -0.38 14.81
C GLU A 48 9.63 -1.19 14.57
N ALA A 49 9.76 -1.80 13.39
CA ALA A 49 10.96 -2.52 12.98
C ALA A 49 12.19 -1.60 12.93
N GLY A 50 12.04 -0.37 12.41
CA GLY A 50 13.10 0.64 12.39
C GLY A 50 13.57 1.06 13.78
N GLN A 51 12.63 1.29 14.71
CA GLN A 51 12.98 1.58 16.12
C GLN A 51 13.74 0.43 16.76
N ARG A 52 13.25 -0.80 16.59
CA ARG A 52 13.91 -2.00 17.12
C ARG A 52 15.32 -2.14 16.56
N HIS A 53 15.47 -1.98 15.24
CA HIS A 53 16.75 -2.06 14.57
C HIS A 53 17.75 -1.01 15.08
N ALA A 54 17.31 0.23 15.31
CA ALA A 54 18.17 1.28 15.86
C ALA A 54 18.69 0.93 17.27
N LEU A 55 17.83 0.38 18.13
CA LEU A 55 18.21 -0.06 19.48
C LEU A 55 19.18 -1.25 19.45
N GLU A 56 18.92 -2.23 18.59
CA GLU A 56 19.81 -3.38 18.39
C GLU A 56 21.19 -2.94 17.89
N LYS A 57 21.23 -2.01 16.93
CA LYS A 57 22.49 -1.44 16.41
C LYS A 57 23.28 -0.73 17.51
N LEU A 58 22.63 0.08 18.34
CA LEU A 58 23.27 0.76 19.46
C LEU A 58 23.80 -0.24 20.51
N SER A 59 22.98 -1.23 20.88
CA SER A 59 23.38 -2.28 21.83
C SER A 59 24.59 -3.05 21.34
N ASN A 60 24.59 -3.46 20.06
CA ASN A 60 25.71 -4.16 19.44
C ASN A 60 26.98 -3.28 19.42
N TRP A 61 26.86 -2.00 19.05
CA TRP A 61 28.00 -1.07 19.07
C TRP A 61 28.61 -0.94 20.48
N MET A 62 27.77 -0.81 21.52
CA MET A 62 28.25 -0.76 22.90
C MET A 62 28.94 -2.06 23.33
N ALA A 63 28.38 -3.21 22.97
CA ALA A 63 28.97 -4.51 23.27
C ALA A 63 30.35 -4.67 22.63
N VAL A 64 30.51 -4.24 21.38
CA VAL A 64 31.80 -4.24 20.67
C VAL A 64 32.81 -3.32 21.36
N LYS A 65 32.39 -2.11 21.77
CA LYS A 65 33.26 -1.16 22.49
C LYS A 65 33.76 -1.73 23.83
N GLN A 66 32.86 -2.36 24.59
CA GLN A 66 33.20 -2.95 25.89
C GLN A 66 34.09 -4.19 25.76
N GLN A 67 33.90 -5.03 24.74
CA GLN A 67 34.82 -6.13 24.42
C GLN A 67 36.23 -5.63 24.08
N GLY A 68 36.34 -4.43 23.50
CA GLY A 68 37.61 -3.74 23.30
C GLY A 68 38.26 -3.15 24.56
N GLY A 69 37.68 -3.38 25.74
CA GLY A 69 38.17 -2.86 27.03
C GLY A 69 37.90 -1.36 27.24
N ILE A 70 37.14 -0.73 26.34
CA ILE A 70 36.78 0.69 26.44
C ILE A 70 35.46 0.79 27.17
N MET A 71 35.46 1.47 28.32
CA MET A 71 34.20 1.84 28.97
C MET A 71 33.47 2.86 28.10
N VAL A 72 32.21 2.56 27.78
CA VAL A 72 31.36 3.47 27.00
C VAL A 72 30.90 4.60 27.90
N THR A 73 31.28 5.84 27.57
CA THR A 73 30.81 7.04 28.28
C THR A 73 29.58 7.63 27.60
N THR A 74 28.86 8.51 28.32
CA THR A 74 27.71 9.23 27.76
C THR A 74 28.09 10.09 26.55
N GLU A 75 29.32 10.64 26.54
CA GLU A 75 29.83 11.42 25.41
C GLU A 75 30.00 10.55 24.17
N ASP A 76 30.59 9.36 24.31
CA ASP A 76 30.75 8.39 23.21
C ASP A 76 29.40 8.01 22.57
N ILE A 77 28.38 7.79 23.40
CA ILE A 77 27.02 7.47 22.93
C ILE A 77 26.44 8.64 22.14
N SER A 78 26.57 9.87 22.66
CA SER A 78 26.08 11.07 21.99
C SER A 78 26.76 11.30 20.64
N THR A 79 28.09 11.18 20.60
CA THR A 79 28.87 11.31 19.36
C THR A 79 28.50 10.24 18.35
N TYR A 80 28.32 8.99 18.78
CA TYR A 80 27.89 7.90 17.90
C TYR A 80 26.51 8.17 17.30
N LEU A 81 25.51 8.54 18.13
CA LEU A 81 24.17 8.86 17.65
C LEU A 81 24.17 10.05 16.68
N GLN A 82 24.92 11.12 16.97
CA GLN A 82 25.04 12.26 16.07
C GLN A 82 25.66 11.87 14.73
N SER A 83 26.70 11.02 14.74
CA SER A 83 27.35 10.55 13.51
C SER A 83 26.40 9.70 12.65
N GLU A 84 25.62 8.83 13.29
CA GLU A 84 24.62 7.98 12.64
C GLU A 84 23.47 8.81 12.04
N LEU A 85 22.95 9.79 12.79
CA LEU A 85 21.91 10.69 12.28
C LEU A 85 22.40 11.53 11.10
N ASN A 86 23.63 12.04 11.16
CA ASN A 86 24.24 12.76 10.05
C ASN A 86 24.45 11.85 8.83
N ASN A 87 24.84 10.58 9.04
CA ASN A 87 24.96 9.60 7.96
C ASN A 87 23.61 9.35 7.26
N ILE A 88 22.52 9.16 8.01
CA ILE A 88 21.18 8.97 7.45
C ILE A 88 20.72 10.19 6.63
N SER A 89 21.00 11.39 7.13
CA SER A 89 20.71 12.64 6.42
C SER A 89 21.47 12.74 5.09
N ASN A 90 22.70 12.24 5.04
CA ASN A 90 23.53 12.29 3.84
C ASN A 90 23.14 11.18 2.84
N ALA A 91 22.82 9.98 3.31
CA ALA A 91 22.37 8.87 2.46
C ALA A 91 21.04 9.15 1.76
N SER A 92 20.18 9.99 2.36
CA SER A 92 18.92 10.42 1.75
C SER A 92 19.11 11.32 0.52
N ASN A 93 20.29 11.93 0.35
CA ASN A 93 20.59 12.80 -0.79
C ASN A 93 21.07 12.03 -2.03
N ASP A 94 21.48 10.76 -1.89
CA ASP A 94 22.04 9.95 -2.99
C ASP A 94 21.03 9.00 -3.67
N LEU A 95 19.80 8.90 -3.16
CA LEU A 95 18.77 7.97 -3.67
C LEU A 95 17.93 8.51 -4.84
N HIS A 96 18.32 9.61 -5.48
CA HIS A 96 17.60 10.24 -6.60
C HIS A 96 18.10 9.80 -7.99
N GLY A 97 18.46 8.53 -8.18
CA GLY A 97 18.96 8.01 -9.45
C GLY A 97 18.59 6.56 -9.72
N GLY A 98 17.46 6.35 -10.42
CA GLY A 98 17.21 5.10 -11.15
C GLY A 98 16.00 4.29 -10.66
N ARG A 99 14.80 4.63 -11.13
CA ARG A 99 13.66 3.71 -11.09
C ARG A 99 12.87 3.78 -12.39
N ASN A 100 13.44 3.19 -13.45
CA ASN A 100 12.71 2.74 -14.63
C ASN A 100 13.05 1.25 -14.83
N GLU A 101 12.25 0.35 -14.29
CA GLU A 101 11.97 -0.95 -14.90
C GLU A 101 10.79 -1.61 -14.17
N LEU A 102 9.68 -1.68 -14.87
CA LEU A 102 8.48 -2.42 -14.47
C LEU A 102 8.77 -3.91 -14.62
N ASN A 103 9.39 -4.51 -13.60
CA ASN A 103 9.54 -5.96 -13.46
C ASN A 103 8.52 -6.42 -12.42
N SER A 104 7.45 -7.06 -12.89
CA SER A 104 6.44 -7.76 -12.10
C SER A 104 7.00 -9.06 -11.53
N SER A 105 7.85 -8.99 -10.51
CA SER A 105 8.23 -10.11 -9.66
C SER A 105 8.61 -9.62 -8.27
N THR A 106 7.66 -9.02 -7.56
CA THR A 106 7.78 -8.86 -6.10
C THR A 106 7.57 -10.25 -5.48
N THR A 107 8.67 -10.95 -5.23
CA THR A 107 8.71 -12.02 -4.24
C THR A 107 8.46 -11.37 -2.88
N THR A 108 7.21 -11.39 -2.43
CA THR A 108 6.86 -11.08 -1.04
C THR A 108 7.32 -12.23 -0.15
N PRO A 109 7.95 -11.98 1.00
CA PRO A 109 8.10 -13.02 2.00
C PRO A 109 6.70 -13.39 2.48
N VAL A 110 6.34 -14.67 2.31
CA VAL A 110 5.18 -15.31 2.92
C VAL A 110 5.31 -15.14 4.43
N VAL A 111 4.55 -14.21 5.00
CA VAL A 111 4.19 -14.26 6.42
C VAL A 111 2.67 -14.40 6.47
N GLN A 112 2.28 -15.66 6.67
CA GLN A 112 0.94 -16.12 6.94
C GLN A 112 0.42 -15.43 8.21
N SER A 113 -0.38 -14.38 8.04
CA SER A 113 -1.23 -13.85 9.13
C SER A 113 -2.68 -14.17 8.81
N GLN A 114 -3.22 -15.07 9.62
CA GLN A 114 -4.62 -15.48 9.60
C GLN A 114 -5.48 -14.38 10.22
N ASP A 115 -5.78 -13.32 9.47
CA ASP A 115 -6.87 -12.42 9.86
C ASP A 115 -7.96 -12.48 8.79
N LYS A 116 -8.88 -13.41 9.06
CA LYS A 116 -10.15 -13.53 8.36
C LYS A 116 -10.99 -12.31 8.69
N ASN A 117 -11.64 -11.79 7.66
CA ASN A 117 -12.68 -10.76 7.68
C ASN A 117 -12.17 -9.33 7.80
N LEU A 118 -12.19 -8.61 6.68
CA LEU A 118 -12.93 -7.35 6.58
C LEU A 118 -13.38 -7.21 5.13
N CYS A 119 -14.35 -8.04 4.76
CA CYS A 119 -15.21 -7.78 3.62
C CYS A 119 -16.11 -6.61 4.01
N PHE A 120 -15.69 -5.38 3.70
CA PHE A 120 -16.63 -4.26 3.67
C PHE A 120 -17.31 -4.28 2.30
N SER A 121 -18.38 -5.05 2.20
CA SER A 121 -19.38 -4.83 1.15
C SER A 121 -19.93 -3.43 1.35
N PHE A 122 -19.62 -2.54 0.42
CA PHE A 122 -20.32 -1.26 0.31
C PHE A 122 -21.66 -1.58 -0.37
N ASP A 123 -22.61 -2.10 0.41
CA ASP A 123 -24.00 -2.21 0.02
C ASP A 123 -24.54 -0.78 -0.10
N SER A 124 -24.48 -0.24 -1.33
CA SER A 124 -25.31 0.89 -1.71
C SER A 124 -26.55 0.29 -2.34
N GLU A 125 -27.56 0.01 -1.52
CA GLU A 125 -28.94 -0.22 -1.93
C GLU A 125 -29.34 0.92 -2.86
N MET A 126 -29.44 0.65 -4.16
CA MET A 126 -30.15 1.52 -5.09
C MET A 126 -31.53 0.91 -5.26
N ASP A 127 -32.49 1.46 -4.54
CA ASP A 127 -33.92 1.23 -4.73
C ASP A 127 -34.28 1.55 -6.19
N THR A 128 -34.38 0.51 -7.01
CA THR A 128 -35.08 0.57 -8.29
C THR A 128 -36.37 -0.20 -8.11
N THR A 129 -37.42 0.47 -7.66
CA THR A 129 -38.80 -0.03 -7.71
C THR A 129 -39.35 0.18 -9.13
N PRO A 130 -39.81 -0.87 -9.83
CA PRO A 130 -40.63 -0.76 -11.03
C PRO A 130 -41.98 -1.43 -10.78
N GLU A 131 -42.98 -0.66 -10.36
CA GLU A 131 -44.39 -1.07 -10.33
C GLU A 131 -45.17 0.15 -10.83
N GLY A 132 -46.04 0.14 -11.82
CA GLY A 132 -46.83 -0.90 -12.44
C GLY A 132 -48.10 -0.18 -12.92
N SER A 133 -48.44 -0.29 -14.21
CA SER A 133 -49.67 0.28 -14.76
C SER A 133 -50.91 -0.36 -14.13
N ALA A 134 -51.88 0.44 -13.69
CA ALA A 134 -53.30 0.08 -13.73
C ALA A 134 -54.20 1.32 -13.52
N LEU A 135 -55.18 1.43 -14.43
CA LEU A 135 -56.35 2.33 -14.50
C LEU A 135 -56.12 3.73 -15.09
#